data_AF-A0A955MWK8-F1
#
_entry.id   AF-A0A955MWK8-F1
#
_cell.length_a   1.000
_cell.length_b   1.000
_cell.length_c   1.000
_cell.angle_alpha   90.00
_cell.angle_beta   90.00
_cell.angle_gamma   90.00
#
_symmetry.space_group_name_H-M   'P 1'
#
loop_
_entity.id
_entity.type
_entity.pdbx_description
1 polymer ?
#
loop_
_entity_poly.entity_id
_entity_poly.type
_entity_poly.pdbx_seq_one_letter_code
_entity_poly.pdbx_strand_id
1 'polypeptide(L)'
;MKCVRSGLIVGILTVAMVGWNAPGFAQEAVVAKEFIYETAPFPSCHASTLVEVEPGHILAAWFGGTHEKHPDVGIWISHRENGKWSTPVEVAQHEDVPTWNPVLWKDNQTGEIQLYYKAGPDPRTWSGLLIRSQDGGKTWSDYEFLPAGVLGPIKNKPYQLEDGTLICGSSVEAWQVWGCHCEITEDGGRSWRFSPPINLPDNLNGLIQPTIFRTSPRELRMLMRSRGIGRIATAVSYDGGENWSDAELTDLPHPGSGIDAVDLADGQIALVYNHTERGRSPLNLGISKDGGVNWDNALELENEPGSEFSYPAVIQLSDGNIATTYTWKREKVRFVIIDPDKL
;
A
#
# COMPACT_ATOMS: atom_id res chain seq x y z
N MET A 1 -74.67 -44.42 -14.63
CA MET A 1 -73.27 -44.17 -14.20
C MET A 1 -72.89 -42.78 -14.65
N LYS A 2 -72.73 -41.85 -13.69
CA LYS A 2 -72.45 -40.42 -13.91
C LYS A 2 -70.94 -40.25 -14.05
N CYS A 3 -70.47 -39.64 -15.13
CA CYS A 3 -69.07 -39.28 -15.30
C CYS A 3 -68.93 -37.76 -15.05
N VAL A 4 -68.30 -37.40 -13.93
CA VAL A 4 -68.01 -36.02 -13.54
C VAL A 4 -66.65 -35.66 -14.12
N ARG A 5 -66.58 -34.60 -14.94
CA ARG A 5 -65.31 -33.99 -15.38
C ARG A 5 -64.84 -33.02 -14.30
N SER A 6 -63.71 -33.33 -13.67
CA SER A 6 -62.95 -32.44 -12.80
C SER A 6 -62.11 -31.48 -13.65
N GLY A 7 -62.38 -30.18 -13.55
CA GLY A 7 -61.53 -29.13 -14.11
C GLY A 7 -60.43 -28.76 -13.09
N LEU A 8 -59.18 -28.82 -13.52
CA LEU A 8 -58.03 -28.35 -12.75
C LEU A 8 -57.80 -26.86 -13.09
N ILE A 9 -58.02 -25.96 -12.13
CA ILE A 9 -57.64 -24.55 -12.26
C ILE A 9 -56.19 -24.44 -11.80
N VAL A 10 -55.28 -24.14 -12.74
CA VAL A 10 -53.89 -23.79 -12.43
C VAL A 10 -53.85 -22.28 -12.18
N GLY A 11 -53.76 -21.88 -10.91
CA GLY A 11 -53.51 -20.50 -10.53
C GLY A 11 -52.03 -20.15 -10.77
N ILE A 12 -51.79 -19.19 -11.66
CA ILE A 12 -50.45 -18.62 -11.86
C ILE A 12 -50.19 -17.67 -10.68
N LEU A 13 -49.38 -18.11 -9.72
CA LEU A 13 -48.78 -17.21 -8.73
C LEU A 13 -47.73 -16.35 -9.43
N THR A 14 -48.01 -15.07 -9.60
CA THR A 14 -47.02 -14.07 -9.98
C THR A 14 -46.20 -13.74 -8.74
N VAL A 15 -45.03 -14.34 -8.61
CA VAL A 15 -44.03 -13.92 -7.61
C VAL A 15 -43.44 -12.60 -8.11
N ALA A 16 -43.79 -11.50 -7.45
CA ALA A 16 -43.09 -10.24 -7.63
C ALA A 16 -41.65 -10.41 -7.11
N MET A 17 -40.69 -10.47 -8.02
CA MET A 17 -39.28 -10.39 -7.65
C MET A 17 -39.00 -8.96 -7.17
N VAL A 18 -38.91 -8.78 -5.86
CA VAL A 18 -38.25 -7.60 -5.28
C VAL A 18 -36.78 -7.74 -5.63
N GLY A 19 -36.33 -6.95 -6.61
CA GLY A 19 -34.92 -6.85 -6.94
C GLY A 19 -34.16 -6.31 -5.74
N TRP A 20 -33.34 -7.16 -5.13
CA TRP A 20 -32.33 -6.70 -4.19
C TRP A 20 -31.25 -6.01 -5.03
N ASN A 21 -31.27 -4.68 -5.09
CA ASN A 21 -30.10 -3.94 -5.56
C ASN A 21 -29.03 -4.16 -4.49
N ALA A 22 -28.04 -4.99 -4.78
CA ALA A 22 -26.76 -4.90 -4.08
C ALA A 22 -26.28 -3.45 -4.24
N PRO A 23 -25.82 -2.76 -3.17
CA PRO A 23 -25.18 -1.47 -3.34
C PRO A 23 -24.02 -1.65 -4.32
N GLY A 24 -24.06 -0.92 -5.44
CA GLY A 24 -22.94 -0.89 -6.39
C GLY A 24 -21.75 -0.17 -5.78
N PHE A 25 -20.54 -0.45 -6.26
CA PHE A 25 -19.34 0.30 -5.88
C PHE A 25 -19.50 1.79 -6.13
N ALA A 26 -18.91 2.61 -5.26
CA ALA A 26 -18.98 4.08 -5.29
C ALA A 26 -18.13 4.70 -6.42
N GLN A 27 -18.39 4.33 -7.68
CA GLN A 27 -17.57 4.77 -8.82
C GLN A 27 -17.58 6.30 -9.02
N GLU A 28 -18.64 6.97 -8.54
CA GLU A 28 -18.77 8.43 -8.52
C GLU A 28 -17.78 9.15 -7.60
N ALA A 29 -17.14 8.41 -6.67
CA ALA A 29 -16.08 8.94 -5.82
C ALA A 29 -14.76 9.18 -6.59
N VAL A 30 -14.56 8.58 -7.77
CA VAL A 30 -13.32 8.76 -8.54
C VAL A 30 -13.30 10.13 -9.22
N VAL A 31 -12.45 11.02 -8.72
CA VAL A 31 -12.24 12.38 -9.25
C VAL A 31 -11.31 12.37 -10.46
N ALA A 32 -10.24 11.57 -10.39
CA ALA A 32 -9.29 11.40 -11.49
C ALA A 32 -8.74 9.97 -11.49
N LYS A 33 -8.53 9.40 -12.69
CA LYS A 33 -7.85 8.12 -12.90
C LYS A 33 -6.99 8.22 -14.16
N GLU A 34 -5.68 8.21 -13.99
CA GLU A 34 -4.72 8.45 -15.06
C GLU A 34 -3.48 7.56 -14.90
N PHE A 35 -2.69 7.42 -15.96
CA PHE A 35 -1.35 6.86 -15.84
C PHE A 35 -0.36 7.98 -15.55
N ILE A 36 0.67 7.70 -14.75
CA ILE A 36 1.75 8.67 -14.47
C ILE A 36 2.53 8.99 -15.75
N TYR A 37 2.65 8.02 -16.65
CA TYR A 37 3.30 8.16 -17.95
C TYR A 37 2.66 7.22 -18.97
N GLU A 38 2.73 7.58 -20.25
CA GLU A 38 2.30 6.70 -21.34
C GLU A 38 3.43 5.85 -21.91
N THR A 39 4.66 6.38 -21.90
CA THR A 39 5.86 5.70 -22.36
C THR A 39 6.99 5.90 -21.37
N ALA A 40 7.80 4.86 -21.19
CA ALA A 40 8.99 4.88 -20.34
C ALA A 40 10.17 4.20 -21.06
N PRO A 41 11.42 4.48 -20.66
CA PRO A 41 12.61 3.83 -21.23
C PRO A 41 12.80 2.38 -20.74
N PHE A 42 11.88 1.85 -19.94
CA PHE A 42 11.88 0.50 -19.41
C PHE A 42 10.56 -0.22 -19.75
N PRO A 43 10.59 -1.54 -20.00
CA PRO A 43 9.39 -2.31 -20.30
C PRO A 43 8.62 -2.77 -19.04
N SER A 44 9.25 -2.73 -17.85
CA SER A 44 8.66 -3.22 -16.61
C SER A 44 8.85 -2.23 -15.46
N CYS A 45 7.83 -2.08 -14.63
CA CYS A 45 7.86 -1.29 -13.40
C CYS A 45 7.07 -1.96 -12.26
N HIS A 46 7.36 -1.57 -11.01
CA HIS A 46 6.64 -2.08 -9.85
C HIS A 46 6.84 -1.21 -8.59
N ALA A 47 6.05 -1.52 -7.55
CA ALA A 47 6.15 -0.97 -6.20
C ALA A 47 6.19 0.56 -6.15
N SER A 48 5.08 1.17 -6.57
CA SER A 48 4.94 2.63 -6.53
C SER A 48 4.71 3.15 -5.11
N THR A 49 5.12 4.40 -4.88
CA THR A 49 4.94 5.19 -3.66
C THR A 49 4.65 6.64 -4.04
N LEU A 50 4.03 7.42 -3.15
CA LEU A 50 3.73 8.83 -3.38
C LEU A 50 3.74 9.64 -2.09
N VAL A 51 4.03 10.93 -2.22
CA VAL A 51 3.87 11.97 -1.18
C VAL A 51 3.30 13.24 -1.81
N GLU A 52 2.58 14.03 -1.02
CA GLU A 52 2.25 15.41 -1.38
C GLU A 52 3.38 16.35 -0.92
N VAL A 53 4.09 16.95 -1.87
CA VAL A 53 5.23 17.84 -1.63
C VAL A 53 4.73 19.19 -1.14
N GLU A 54 3.73 19.75 -1.80
CA GLU A 54 2.98 20.96 -1.45
C GLU A 54 1.53 20.74 -1.91
N PRO A 55 0.54 21.50 -1.41
CA PRO A 55 -0.85 21.34 -1.83
C PRO A 55 -1.03 21.27 -3.35
N GLY A 56 -1.48 20.11 -3.85
CA GLY A 56 -1.67 19.85 -5.28
C GLY A 56 -0.41 19.51 -6.09
N HIS A 57 0.77 19.48 -5.45
CA HIS A 57 2.04 18.98 -6.00
C HIS A 57 2.35 17.60 -5.43
N ILE A 58 2.26 16.58 -6.28
CA ILE A 58 2.49 15.19 -5.86
C ILE A 58 3.82 14.71 -6.45
N LEU A 59 4.62 14.02 -5.64
CA LEU A 59 5.79 13.28 -6.09
C LEU A 59 5.48 11.79 -5.98
N ALA A 60 5.70 11.05 -7.06
CA ALA A 60 5.59 9.61 -7.08
C ALA A 60 6.93 8.97 -7.45
N ALA A 61 7.21 7.80 -6.89
CA ALA A 61 8.37 6.98 -7.23
C ALA A 61 7.99 5.51 -7.43
N TRP A 62 8.79 4.78 -8.19
CA TRP A 62 8.65 3.32 -8.44
C TRP A 62 10.00 2.77 -8.91
N PHE A 63 10.18 1.44 -8.88
CA PHE A 63 11.33 0.85 -9.56
C PHE A 63 10.98 0.40 -10.98
N GLY A 64 11.91 0.53 -11.92
CA GLY A 64 11.70 0.20 -13.33
C GLY A 64 12.98 -0.21 -14.03
N GLY A 65 12.88 -1.16 -14.96
CA GLY A 65 13.99 -1.74 -15.71
C GLY A 65 13.54 -2.85 -16.66
N THR A 66 14.47 -3.66 -17.17
CA THR A 66 14.17 -4.73 -18.12
C THR A 66 13.18 -5.76 -17.57
N HIS A 67 13.40 -6.23 -16.34
CA HIS A 67 12.44 -7.00 -15.55
C HIS A 67 12.86 -6.95 -14.08
N GLU A 68 11.98 -7.33 -13.15
CA GLU A 68 12.33 -7.46 -11.73
C GLU A 68 13.61 -8.29 -11.56
N LYS A 69 14.52 -7.85 -10.69
CA LYS A 69 15.87 -8.41 -10.44
C LYS A 69 16.94 -8.13 -11.49
N HIS A 70 16.59 -7.57 -12.65
CA HIS A 70 17.61 -7.28 -13.66
C HIS A 70 18.55 -6.17 -13.15
N PRO A 71 19.88 -6.25 -13.38
CA PRO A 71 20.83 -5.26 -12.85
C PRO A 71 20.58 -3.80 -13.27
N ASP A 72 19.80 -3.58 -14.34
CA ASP A 72 19.43 -2.24 -14.82
C ASP A 72 18.26 -1.60 -14.06
N VAL A 73 17.65 -2.30 -13.10
CA VAL A 73 16.49 -1.77 -12.38
C VAL A 73 16.91 -0.60 -11.50
N GLY A 74 16.45 0.60 -11.88
CA GLY A 74 16.60 1.85 -11.14
C GLY A 74 15.31 2.30 -10.46
N ILE A 75 15.44 3.32 -9.59
CA ILE A 75 14.33 4.05 -9.01
C ILE A 75 14.05 5.28 -9.86
N TRP A 76 12.79 5.41 -10.27
CA TRP A 76 12.28 6.47 -11.12
C TRP A 76 11.28 7.32 -10.36
N ILE A 77 11.26 8.62 -10.65
CA ILE A 77 10.29 9.57 -10.09
C ILE A 77 9.55 10.33 -11.17
N SER A 78 8.38 10.87 -10.82
CA SER A 78 7.68 11.89 -11.59
C SER A 78 6.95 12.84 -10.66
N HIS A 79 6.90 14.13 -11.04
CA HIS A 79 6.15 15.16 -10.33
C HIS A 79 4.83 15.42 -11.04
N ARG A 80 3.76 15.54 -10.27
CA ARG A 80 2.46 16.04 -10.74
C ARG A 80 2.28 17.47 -10.26
N GLU A 81 2.35 18.42 -11.18
CA GLU A 81 2.11 19.84 -10.92
C GLU A 81 1.04 20.36 -11.88
N ASN A 82 0.11 21.19 -11.38
CA ASN A 82 -0.99 21.74 -12.18
C ASN A 82 -1.79 20.66 -12.94
N GLY A 83 -1.98 19.51 -12.31
CA GLY A 83 -2.72 18.38 -12.89
C GLY A 83 -1.98 17.61 -13.98
N LYS A 84 -0.67 17.78 -14.15
CA LYS A 84 0.12 17.11 -15.19
C LYS A 84 1.37 16.46 -14.62
N TRP A 85 1.66 15.24 -15.07
CA TRP A 85 2.87 14.51 -14.72
C TRP A 85 4.06 14.94 -15.58
N SER A 86 5.23 15.06 -14.96
CA SER A 86 6.51 15.23 -15.65
C SER A 86 6.94 13.91 -16.30
N THR A 87 7.83 13.98 -17.29
CA THR A 87 8.51 12.79 -17.79
C THR A 87 9.25 12.08 -16.64
N PRO A 88 9.20 10.74 -16.55
CA PRO A 88 9.96 10.01 -15.55
C PRO A 88 11.46 10.31 -15.60
N VAL A 89 12.08 10.46 -14.43
CA VAL A 89 13.52 10.66 -14.26
C VAL A 89 14.08 9.60 -13.31
N GLU A 90 15.19 8.98 -13.68
CA GLU A 90 15.91 8.03 -12.82
C GLU A 90 16.72 8.80 -11.77
N VAL A 91 16.59 8.42 -10.50
CA VAL A 91 17.24 9.09 -9.36
C VAL A 91 18.13 8.17 -8.54
N ALA A 92 18.00 6.85 -8.70
CA ALA A 92 18.91 5.90 -8.07
C ALA A 92 19.09 4.66 -8.95
N GLN A 93 20.33 4.33 -9.24
CA GLN A 93 20.77 3.10 -9.90
C GLN A 93 22.14 2.74 -9.33
N HIS A 94 22.48 1.45 -9.30
CA HIS A 94 23.78 0.99 -8.84
C HIS A 94 24.35 -0.01 -9.85
N GLU A 95 25.67 0.02 -10.02
CA GLU A 95 26.38 -0.89 -10.92
C GLU A 95 26.15 -2.35 -10.47
N ASP A 96 25.77 -3.20 -11.43
CA ASP A 96 25.58 -4.65 -11.28
C ASP A 96 24.53 -5.12 -10.24
N VAL A 97 23.77 -4.22 -9.61
CA VAL A 97 22.74 -4.60 -8.62
C VAL A 97 21.41 -3.85 -8.81
N PRO A 98 20.26 -4.57 -8.81
CA PRO A 98 18.95 -3.93 -8.93
C PRO A 98 18.59 -3.13 -7.67
N THR A 99 17.77 -2.10 -7.89
CA THR A 99 17.09 -1.35 -6.83
C THR A 99 15.63 -1.79 -6.66
N TRP A 100 15.06 -1.57 -5.47
CA TRP A 100 13.79 -2.16 -5.06
C TRP A 100 13.00 -1.28 -4.10
N ASN A 101 11.68 -1.49 -4.08
CA ASN A 101 10.72 -0.98 -3.10
C ASN A 101 11.04 0.44 -2.60
N PRO A 102 10.97 1.45 -3.50
CA PRO A 102 11.10 2.82 -3.08
C PRO A 102 9.98 3.19 -2.12
N VAL A 103 10.30 3.97 -1.09
CA VAL A 103 9.35 4.52 -0.13
C VAL A 103 9.66 6.01 0.01
N LEU A 104 8.74 6.83 -0.48
CA LEU A 104 8.78 8.27 -0.27
C LEU A 104 8.19 8.58 1.11
N TRP A 105 8.84 9.50 1.80
CA TRP A 105 8.36 10.09 3.04
C TRP A 105 8.67 11.58 3.03
N LYS A 106 7.72 12.40 3.50
CA LYS A 106 7.94 13.82 3.76
C LYS A 106 7.94 14.01 5.26
N ASP A 107 9.06 14.48 5.80
CA ASP A 107 9.16 14.76 7.22
C ASP A 107 8.22 15.91 7.62
N ASN A 108 7.34 15.67 8.58
CA ASN A 108 6.27 16.61 8.95
C ASN A 108 6.79 17.85 9.68
N GLN A 109 8.02 17.83 10.22
CA GLN A 109 8.60 18.94 10.97
C GLN A 109 9.50 19.82 10.10
N THR A 110 10.30 19.20 9.23
CA THR A 110 11.31 19.86 8.40
C THR A 110 10.88 20.07 6.95
N GLY A 111 9.93 19.26 6.46
CA GLY A 111 9.53 19.23 5.06
C GLY A 111 10.53 18.53 4.13
N GLU A 112 11.62 17.96 4.68
CA GLU A 112 12.58 17.17 3.91
C GLU A 112 11.87 15.96 3.26
N ILE A 113 12.12 15.72 1.98
CA ILE A 113 11.70 14.50 1.30
C ILE A 113 12.80 13.46 1.44
N GLN A 114 12.43 12.29 1.95
CA GLN A 114 13.27 11.12 2.09
C GLN A 114 12.79 10.05 1.11
N LEU A 115 13.72 9.44 0.38
CA LEU A 115 13.45 8.29 -0.48
C LEU A 115 14.30 7.12 -0.01
N TYR A 116 13.66 6.23 0.72
CA TYR A 116 14.23 4.95 1.14
C TYR A 116 14.07 3.94 0.00
N TYR A 117 15.09 3.13 -0.24
CA TYR A 117 15.04 2.06 -1.23
C TYR A 117 16.01 0.95 -0.85
N LYS A 118 15.89 -0.21 -1.50
CA LYS A 118 16.78 -1.34 -1.26
C LYS A 118 17.64 -1.58 -2.50
N ALA A 119 18.89 -1.98 -2.34
CA ALA A 119 19.75 -2.40 -3.45
C ALA A 119 20.45 -3.73 -3.13
N GLY A 120 20.50 -4.61 -4.12
CA GLY A 120 21.09 -5.95 -4.00
C GLY A 120 20.34 -6.99 -4.84
N PRO A 121 20.88 -8.20 -5.00
CA PRO A 121 20.39 -9.15 -6.01
C PRO A 121 19.00 -9.71 -5.70
N ASP A 122 18.62 -9.81 -4.42
CA ASP A 122 17.28 -10.24 -4.00
C ASP A 122 16.96 -9.84 -2.54
N PRO A 123 15.69 -9.95 -2.10
CA PRO A 123 15.25 -9.55 -0.75
C PRO A 123 15.99 -10.19 0.43
N ARG A 124 16.72 -11.29 0.24
CA ARG A 124 17.47 -11.98 1.30
C ARG A 124 18.85 -11.36 1.55
N THR A 125 19.33 -10.51 0.63
CA THR A 125 20.72 -10.02 0.62
C THR A 125 20.86 -8.54 0.24
N TRP A 126 19.75 -7.81 0.12
CA TRP A 126 19.78 -6.38 -0.14
C TRP A 126 20.25 -5.57 1.08
N SER A 127 20.67 -4.33 0.83
CA SER A 127 20.91 -3.30 1.84
C SER A 127 19.84 -2.22 1.76
N GLY A 128 19.55 -1.56 2.89
CA GLY A 128 18.75 -0.34 2.91
C GLY A 128 19.60 0.87 2.51
N LEU A 129 19.02 1.74 1.70
CA LEU A 129 19.63 2.99 1.27
C LEU A 129 18.63 4.14 1.38
N LEU A 130 19.17 5.35 1.44
CA LEU A 130 18.41 6.58 1.58
C LEU A 130 19.05 7.69 0.75
N ILE A 131 18.23 8.41 -0.01
CA ILE A 131 18.58 9.72 -0.59
C ILE A 131 17.57 10.76 -0.11
N ARG A 132 18.01 12.02 -0.04
CA ARG A 132 17.22 13.12 0.53
C ARG A 132 17.09 14.28 -0.44
N SER A 133 16.00 15.01 -0.31
CA SER A 133 15.75 16.23 -1.06
C SER A 133 15.22 17.33 -0.15
N GLN A 134 15.81 18.52 -0.31
CA GLN A 134 15.46 19.74 0.42
C GLN A 134 14.65 20.73 -0.44
N ASP A 135 14.37 20.37 -1.70
CA ASP A 135 13.71 21.22 -2.70
C ASP A 135 12.49 20.54 -3.34
N GLY A 136 11.87 19.63 -2.59
CA GLY A 136 10.63 18.95 -2.98
C GLY A 136 10.82 17.83 -4.00
N GLY A 137 11.99 17.21 -4.04
CA GLY A 137 12.33 16.09 -4.93
C GLY A 137 12.98 16.50 -6.26
N LYS A 138 13.36 17.77 -6.43
CA LYS A 138 13.96 18.29 -7.67
C LYS A 138 15.44 17.93 -7.77
N THR A 139 16.16 18.01 -6.65
CA THR A 139 17.53 17.54 -6.50
C THR A 139 17.64 16.58 -5.31
N TRP A 140 18.60 15.66 -5.40
CA TRP A 140 18.80 14.60 -4.43
C TRP A 140 20.25 14.60 -3.93
N SER A 141 20.44 14.25 -2.67
CA SER A 141 21.75 14.00 -2.08
C SER A 141 22.45 12.80 -2.71
N ASP A 142 23.74 12.63 -2.40
CA ASP A 142 24.39 11.32 -2.52
C ASP A 142 23.64 10.29 -1.66
N TYR A 143 23.72 9.02 -2.05
CA TYR A 143 23.08 7.94 -1.30
C TYR A 143 23.81 7.63 0.00
N GLU A 144 23.02 7.35 1.02
CA GLU A 144 23.48 6.88 2.33
C GLU A 144 23.15 5.39 2.46
N PHE A 145 24.10 4.58 2.89
CA PHE A 145 23.78 3.23 3.38
C PHE A 145 23.15 3.36 4.76
N LEU A 146 22.04 2.67 4.97
CA LEU A 146 21.54 2.46 6.33
C LEU A 146 22.51 1.52 7.08
N PRO A 147 22.58 1.61 8.42
CA PRO A 147 23.44 0.73 9.20
C PRO A 147 23.19 -0.76 8.90
N ALA A 148 24.23 -1.59 8.99
CA ALA A 148 24.10 -3.02 8.70
C ALA A 148 22.96 -3.66 9.53
N GLY A 149 22.03 -4.34 8.85
CA GLY A 149 20.85 -4.94 9.46
C GLY A 149 19.61 -4.05 9.48
N VAL A 150 19.72 -2.77 9.13
CA VAL A 150 18.62 -1.81 8.97
C VAL A 150 18.24 -1.72 7.49
N LEU A 151 16.96 -1.84 7.18
CA LEU A 151 16.40 -1.72 5.82
C LEU A 151 15.53 -0.47 5.65
N GLY A 152 15.19 0.20 6.75
CA GLY A 152 14.21 1.28 6.80
C GLY A 152 12.79 0.76 6.49
N PRO A 153 11.88 1.63 6.04
CA PRO A 153 10.55 1.19 5.63
C PRO A 153 10.67 0.21 4.45
N ILE A 154 10.19 -1.02 4.63
CA ILE A 154 10.47 -2.10 3.68
C ILE A 154 9.68 -1.94 2.37
N LYS A 155 8.51 -1.32 2.42
CA LYS A 155 7.63 -1.09 1.25
C LYS A 155 6.60 0.02 1.44
N ASN A 156 6.05 0.20 2.64
CA ASN A 156 5.04 1.24 2.93
C ASN A 156 5.66 2.41 3.66
N LYS A 157 5.04 3.59 3.53
CA LYS A 157 5.44 4.81 4.24
C LYS A 157 5.51 4.56 5.77
N PRO A 158 6.49 5.16 6.47
CA PRO A 158 6.55 5.10 7.93
C PRO A 158 5.40 5.90 8.55
N TYR A 159 5.21 5.73 9.86
CA TYR A 159 4.34 6.58 10.66
C TYR A 159 5.20 7.50 11.53
N GLN A 160 4.95 8.81 11.52
CA GLN A 160 5.68 9.79 12.34
C GLN A 160 4.88 10.18 13.59
N LEU A 161 5.49 10.03 14.76
CA LEU A 161 4.93 10.51 16.02
C LEU A 161 5.04 12.04 16.13
N GLU A 162 4.29 12.62 17.07
CA GLU A 162 4.25 14.08 17.29
C GLU A 162 5.63 14.66 17.67
N ASP A 163 6.47 13.88 18.35
CA ASP A 163 7.84 14.27 18.71
C ASP A 163 8.84 14.17 17.55
N GLY A 164 8.42 13.65 16.40
CA GLY A 164 9.25 13.48 15.20
C GLY A 164 9.79 12.07 14.99
N THR A 165 9.62 11.17 15.97
CA THR A 165 10.05 9.76 15.86
C THR A 165 9.39 9.08 14.66
N LEU A 166 10.19 8.43 13.82
CA LEU A 166 9.72 7.67 12.66
C LEU A 166 9.68 6.18 12.96
N ILE A 167 8.48 5.61 12.87
CA ILE A 167 8.23 4.17 12.99
C ILE A 167 8.19 3.58 11.58
N CYS A 168 9.26 2.91 11.18
CA CYS A 168 9.37 2.32 9.87
C CYS A 168 8.95 0.86 9.93
N GLY A 169 7.80 0.56 9.33
CA GLY A 169 7.37 -0.82 9.15
C GLY A 169 8.34 -1.60 8.26
N SER A 170 8.97 -2.63 8.81
CA SER A 170 10.01 -3.42 8.14
C SER A 170 9.70 -4.92 8.16
N SER A 171 10.47 -5.67 7.38
CA SER A 171 10.41 -7.13 7.40
C SER A 171 11.63 -7.77 6.78
N VAL A 172 11.92 -9.00 7.23
CA VAL A 172 12.97 -9.85 6.66
C VAL A 172 12.35 -11.05 5.96
N GLU A 173 12.89 -11.38 4.78
CA GLU A 173 12.61 -12.62 4.07
C GLU A 173 13.83 -13.54 4.20
N ALA A 174 13.81 -14.49 5.14
CA ALA A 174 14.80 -15.56 5.18
C ALA A 174 14.27 -16.81 4.42
N TRP A 175 15.05 -17.89 4.40
CA TRP A 175 14.73 -19.08 3.61
C TRP A 175 13.33 -19.65 3.86
N GLN A 176 13.01 -19.99 5.11
CA GLN A 176 11.71 -20.57 5.51
C GLN A 176 10.91 -19.68 6.46
N VAL A 177 11.54 -18.67 7.04
CA VAL A 177 10.95 -17.83 8.08
C VAL A 177 10.98 -16.40 7.59
N TRP A 178 9.81 -15.79 7.49
CA TRP A 178 9.67 -14.37 7.23
C TRP A 178 9.15 -13.67 8.48
N GLY A 179 9.57 -12.45 8.72
CA GLY A 179 9.24 -11.76 9.98
C GLY A 179 9.02 -10.28 9.78
N CYS A 180 8.00 -9.76 10.46
CA CYS A 180 7.68 -8.33 10.50
C CYS A 180 8.21 -7.74 11.81
N HIS A 181 8.69 -6.50 11.75
CA HIS A 181 9.09 -5.69 12.91
C HIS A 181 9.06 -4.21 12.52
N CYS A 182 9.27 -3.31 13.47
CA CYS A 182 9.51 -1.91 13.20
C CYS A 182 10.99 -1.57 13.40
N GLU A 183 11.54 -0.78 12.48
CA GLU A 183 12.82 -0.11 12.63
C GLU A 183 12.51 1.37 12.95
N ILE A 184 13.01 1.87 14.07
CA ILE A 184 12.55 3.14 14.64
C ILE A 184 13.74 4.09 14.79
N THR A 185 13.55 5.34 14.36
CA THR A 185 14.58 6.38 14.39
C THR A 185 14.02 7.71 14.87
N GLU A 186 14.80 8.43 15.66
CA GLU A 186 14.47 9.73 16.27
C GLU A 186 15.29 10.88 15.66
N ASP A 187 16.27 10.55 14.81
CA ASP A 187 17.28 11.48 14.31
C ASP A 187 17.39 11.48 12.77
N GLY A 188 16.26 11.17 12.12
CA GLY A 188 16.14 11.16 10.67
C GLY A 188 16.91 10.01 10.00
N GLY A 189 17.12 8.90 10.69
CA GLY A 189 17.75 7.69 10.15
C GLY A 189 19.25 7.56 10.43
N ARG A 190 19.83 8.36 11.34
CA ARG A 190 21.25 8.25 11.72
C ARG A 190 21.49 7.13 12.74
N SER A 191 20.53 6.93 13.64
CA SER A 191 20.50 5.82 14.58
C SER A 191 19.14 5.14 14.61
N TRP A 192 19.17 3.85 14.97
CA TRP A 192 18.01 2.97 14.86
C TRP A 192 17.92 2.03 16.05
N ARG A 193 16.67 1.73 16.43
CA ARG A 193 16.32 0.62 17.32
C ARG A 193 15.19 -0.19 16.70
N PHE A 194 15.01 -1.40 17.21
CA PHE A 194 14.09 -2.38 16.63
C PHE A 194 13.00 -2.70 17.65
N SER A 195 11.74 -2.77 17.19
CA SER A 195 10.71 -3.44 17.98
C SER A 195 11.01 -4.95 18.04
N PRO A 196 10.44 -5.69 19.02
CA PRO A 196 10.39 -7.14 18.93
C PRO A 196 9.71 -7.60 17.62
N PRO A 197 10.01 -8.83 17.15
CA PRO A 197 9.29 -9.43 16.02
C PRO A 197 7.79 -9.57 16.31
N ILE A 198 6.96 -9.27 15.32
CA ILE A 198 5.51 -9.53 15.39
C ILE A 198 5.27 -10.99 15.01
N ASN A 199 4.73 -11.77 15.94
CA ASN A 199 4.45 -13.18 15.75
C ASN A 199 2.98 -13.39 15.38
N LEU A 200 2.71 -14.31 14.46
CA LEU A 200 1.38 -14.89 14.29
C LEU A 200 1.37 -16.25 15.00
N PRO A 201 0.63 -16.41 16.12
CA PRO A 201 0.56 -17.69 16.81
C PRO A 201 0.19 -18.83 15.88
N ASP A 202 0.80 -19.99 16.08
CA ASP A 202 0.57 -21.23 15.31
C ASP A 202 0.88 -21.15 13.79
N ASN A 203 1.54 -20.09 13.31
CA ASN A 203 1.91 -19.96 11.90
C ASN A 203 3.33 -19.40 11.69
N LEU A 204 4.22 -20.25 11.19
CA LEU A 204 5.62 -19.91 10.94
C LEU A 204 5.87 -19.36 9.52
N ASN A 205 4.87 -19.29 8.64
CA ASN A 205 5.04 -18.86 7.25
C ASN A 205 5.29 -17.35 7.09
N GLY A 206 5.17 -16.59 8.19
CA GLY A 206 5.65 -15.23 8.32
C GLY A 206 4.72 -14.14 7.78
N LEU A 207 4.79 -12.99 8.43
CA LEU A 207 4.12 -11.74 8.06
C LEU A 207 5.19 -10.75 7.57
N ILE A 208 4.89 -9.99 6.52
CA ILE A 208 5.85 -9.03 5.96
C ILE A 208 5.15 -7.77 5.45
N GLN A 209 5.95 -6.75 5.12
CA GLN A 209 5.51 -5.50 4.48
C GLN A 209 4.30 -4.85 5.18
N PRO A 210 4.46 -4.46 6.46
CA PRO A 210 3.39 -3.83 7.23
C PRO A 210 3.04 -2.45 6.67
N THR A 211 1.81 -2.00 6.90
CA THR A 211 1.39 -0.60 6.84
C THR A 211 0.92 -0.19 8.22
N ILE A 212 1.26 1.02 8.67
CA ILE A 212 0.98 1.52 10.03
C ILE A 212 0.07 2.74 9.93
N PHE A 213 -0.92 2.82 10.81
CA PHE A 213 -1.83 3.97 10.95
C PHE A 213 -2.27 4.13 12.40
N ARG A 214 -2.77 5.31 12.75
CA ARG A 214 -3.27 5.60 14.08
C ARG A 214 -4.77 5.37 14.16
N THR A 215 -5.22 4.70 15.22
CA THR A 215 -6.65 4.43 15.48
C THR A 215 -7.19 5.26 16.65
N SER A 216 -6.31 5.72 17.54
CA SER A 216 -6.61 6.67 18.62
C SER A 216 -5.34 7.40 19.07
N PRO A 217 -5.43 8.44 19.92
CA PRO A 217 -4.23 9.14 20.43
C PRO A 217 -3.17 8.25 21.10
N ARG A 218 -3.55 7.04 21.55
CA ARG A 218 -2.65 6.10 22.23
C ARG A 218 -2.52 4.75 21.53
N GLU A 219 -3.18 4.54 20.39
CA GLU A 219 -3.18 3.26 19.70
C GLU A 219 -2.71 3.44 18.26
N LEU A 220 -1.63 2.72 17.94
CA LEU A 220 -1.23 2.46 16.57
C LEU A 220 -1.67 1.05 16.20
N ARG A 221 -2.06 0.87 14.94
CA ARG A 221 -2.36 -0.42 14.36
C ARG A 221 -1.49 -0.61 13.13
N MET A 222 -1.10 -1.85 12.89
CA MET A 222 -0.50 -2.25 11.62
C MET A 222 -1.30 -3.35 10.96
N LEU A 223 -1.34 -3.33 9.64
CA LEU A 223 -1.80 -4.44 8.82
C LEU A 223 -0.62 -5.02 8.04
N MET A 224 -0.58 -6.34 7.92
CA MET A 224 0.51 -7.07 7.28
C MET A 224 -0.03 -8.04 6.24
N ARG A 225 0.68 -8.16 5.11
CA ARG A 225 0.40 -9.26 4.18
C ARG A 225 0.95 -10.56 4.75
N SER A 226 0.18 -11.63 4.55
CA SER A 226 0.55 -12.98 4.96
C SER A 226 0.96 -13.84 3.77
N ARG A 227 1.83 -14.82 4.02
CA ARG A 227 2.24 -15.81 3.02
C ARG A 227 1.37 -17.05 3.12
N GLY A 228 0.53 -17.28 2.11
CA GLY A 228 -0.21 -18.53 1.94
C GLY A 228 -1.36 -18.76 2.93
N ILE A 229 -1.77 -17.73 3.70
CA ILE A 229 -2.89 -17.82 4.66
C ILE A 229 -4.21 -17.41 4.00
N GLY A 230 -4.18 -16.50 3.02
CA GLY A 230 -5.39 -16.00 2.36
C GLY A 230 -6.07 -14.84 3.08
N ARG A 231 -5.44 -14.26 4.10
CA ARG A 231 -5.99 -13.17 4.94
C ARG A 231 -4.94 -12.12 5.28
N ILE A 232 -5.38 -10.88 5.53
CA ILE A 232 -4.54 -9.84 6.12
C ILE A 232 -4.44 -10.09 7.64
N ALA A 233 -3.26 -9.88 8.21
CA ALA A 233 -3.05 -9.92 9.65
C ALA A 233 -2.97 -8.50 10.23
N THR A 234 -3.35 -8.34 11.51
CA THR A 234 -3.32 -7.07 12.24
C THR A 234 -2.57 -7.22 13.56
N ALA A 235 -1.91 -6.17 14.01
CA ALA A 235 -1.35 -6.06 15.37
C ALA A 235 -1.50 -4.62 15.88
N VAL A 236 -1.52 -4.43 17.20
CA VAL A 236 -1.69 -3.12 17.84
C VAL A 236 -0.53 -2.79 18.77
N SER A 237 -0.22 -1.51 18.88
CA SER A 237 0.76 -0.94 19.81
C SER A 237 0.13 0.18 20.62
N TYR A 238 0.46 0.24 21.91
CA TYR A 238 -0.03 1.26 22.84
C TYR A 238 1.08 2.17 23.40
N ASP A 239 2.30 2.01 22.90
CA ASP A 239 3.51 2.67 23.41
C ASP A 239 4.34 3.32 22.30
N GLY A 240 3.68 3.77 21.23
CA GLY A 240 4.34 4.48 20.13
C GLY A 240 5.15 3.55 19.21
N GLY A 241 4.73 2.30 19.07
CA GLY A 241 5.36 1.34 18.15
C GLY A 241 6.58 0.61 18.71
N GLU A 242 6.94 0.83 19.98
CA GLU A 242 8.03 0.12 20.65
C GLU A 242 7.72 -1.37 20.81
N ASN A 243 6.49 -1.68 21.24
CA ASN A 243 6.01 -3.04 21.39
C ASN A 243 4.67 -3.21 20.67
N TRP A 244 4.46 -4.43 20.17
CA TRP A 244 3.27 -4.83 19.44
C TRP A 244 2.66 -6.08 20.07
N SER A 245 1.34 -6.20 19.99
CA SER A 245 0.67 -7.46 20.28
C SER A 245 1.15 -8.57 19.34
N ASP A 246 0.88 -9.83 19.71
CA ASP A 246 0.81 -10.88 18.71
C ASP A 246 -0.19 -10.48 17.61
N ALA A 247 0.07 -10.94 16.40
CA ALA A 247 -0.78 -10.69 15.26
C ALA A 247 -2.02 -11.60 15.29
N GLU A 248 -3.12 -11.06 14.79
CA GLU A 248 -4.39 -11.77 14.60
C GLU A 248 -4.81 -11.68 13.13
N LEU A 249 -5.55 -12.68 12.64
CA LEU A 249 -6.11 -12.63 11.28
C LEU A 249 -7.37 -11.78 11.26
N THR A 250 -7.46 -10.91 10.26
CA THR A 250 -8.69 -10.18 9.94
C THR A 250 -9.59 -11.02 9.01
N ASP A 251 -10.83 -10.58 8.81
CA ASP A 251 -11.74 -11.19 7.82
C ASP A 251 -11.45 -10.78 6.37
N LEU A 252 -10.49 -9.89 6.13
CA LEU A 252 -10.15 -9.38 4.81
C LEU A 252 -9.51 -10.48 3.94
N PRO A 253 -10.15 -10.93 2.85
CA PRO A 253 -9.56 -11.90 1.94
C PRO A 253 -8.36 -11.26 1.23
N HIS A 254 -7.24 -11.98 1.15
CA HIS A 254 -6.03 -11.41 0.57
C HIS A 254 -5.06 -12.47 0.01
N PRO A 255 -4.44 -12.24 -1.16
CA PRO A 255 -3.65 -13.25 -1.86
C PRO A 255 -2.16 -13.25 -1.49
N GLY A 256 -1.75 -12.39 -0.54
CA GLY A 256 -0.34 -12.16 -0.21
C GLY A 256 0.35 -11.09 -1.08
N SER A 257 -0.42 -10.23 -1.74
CA SER A 257 0.08 -9.07 -2.50
C SER A 257 0.48 -7.90 -1.59
N GLY A 258 1.07 -6.84 -2.14
CA GLY A 258 1.32 -5.61 -1.37
C GLY A 258 0.00 -4.91 -1.01
N ILE A 259 -0.05 -4.32 0.19
CA ILE A 259 -1.15 -3.47 0.69
C ILE A 259 -0.57 -2.12 1.15
N ASP A 260 -1.40 -1.10 1.31
CA ASP A 260 -1.07 0.15 2.01
C ASP A 260 -2.34 0.79 2.58
N ALA A 261 -2.21 1.46 3.73
CA ALA A 261 -3.32 2.09 4.42
C ALA A 261 -2.95 3.50 4.91
N VAL A 262 -3.96 4.33 5.17
CA VAL A 262 -3.79 5.68 5.73
C VAL A 262 -4.97 6.00 6.66
N ASP A 263 -4.68 6.59 7.82
CA ASP A 263 -5.68 7.22 8.67
C ASP A 263 -6.09 8.58 8.08
N LEU A 264 -7.39 8.78 7.94
CA LEU A 264 -7.98 10.00 7.39
C LEU A 264 -8.27 11.00 8.50
N ALA A 265 -8.32 12.29 8.14
CA ALA A 265 -8.58 13.39 9.06
C ALA A 265 -9.93 13.29 9.81
N ASP A 266 -10.90 12.56 9.25
CA ASP A 266 -12.20 12.31 9.86
C ASP A 266 -12.23 11.09 10.81
N GLY A 267 -11.09 10.41 10.97
CA GLY A 267 -10.92 9.24 11.82
C GLY A 267 -11.20 7.89 11.15
N GLN A 268 -11.61 7.89 9.89
CA GLN A 268 -11.74 6.64 9.11
C GLN A 268 -10.36 6.14 8.65
N ILE A 269 -10.26 4.85 8.33
CA ILE A 269 -9.05 4.26 7.75
C ILE A 269 -9.34 3.82 6.33
N ALA A 270 -8.50 4.24 5.38
CA ALA A 270 -8.52 3.80 4.00
C ALA A 270 -7.45 2.71 3.77
N LEU A 271 -7.82 1.59 3.16
CA LEU A 271 -6.92 0.49 2.82
C LEU A 271 -7.05 0.14 1.34
N VAL A 272 -5.93 0.15 0.61
CA VAL A 272 -5.88 -0.38 -0.76
C VAL A 272 -5.28 -1.77 -0.75
N TYR A 273 -6.04 -2.75 -1.26
CA TYR A 273 -5.68 -4.17 -1.22
C TYR A 273 -6.39 -4.97 -2.31
N ASN A 274 -5.92 -6.20 -2.56
CA ASN A 274 -6.63 -7.14 -3.44
C ASN A 274 -7.70 -7.89 -2.65
N HIS A 275 -8.99 -7.64 -2.94
CA HIS A 275 -10.13 -8.29 -2.28
C HIS A 275 -10.37 -9.70 -2.82
N THR A 276 -9.42 -10.61 -2.59
CA THR A 276 -9.47 -12.00 -3.07
C THR A 276 -8.46 -12.85 -2.31
N GLU A 277 -8.72 -14.14 -2.13
CA GLU A 277 -7.72 -15.06 -1.56
C GLU A 277 -6.65 -15.47 -2.58
N ARG A 278 -6.87 -15.24 -3.88
CA ARG A 278 -5.98 -15.68 -4.97
C ARG A 278 -5.93 -14.68 -6.12
N GLY A 279 -4.76 -14.59 -6.76
CA GLY A 279 -4.53 -13.67 -7.88
C GLY A 279 -4.29 -12.24 -7.42
N ARG A 280 -4.18 -11.29 -8.36
CA ARG A 280 -3.95 -9.86 -8.08
C ARG A 280 -5.02 -8.98 -8.75
N SER A 281 -6.24 -9.51 -8.86
CA SER A 281 -7.46 -8.82 -9.30
C SER A 281 -8.66 -9.43 -8.57
N PRO A 282 -9.62 -8.61 -8.09
CA PRO A 282 -9.68 -7.15 -8.19
C PRO A 282 -8.68 -6.44 -7.27
N LEU A 283 -8.47 -5.14 -7.49
CA LEU A 283 -7.86 -4.21 -6.57
C LEU A 283 -8.93 -3.26 -6.06
N ASN A 284 -9.02 -3.07 -4.75
CA ASN A 284 -10.10 -2.38 -4.08
C ASN A 284 -9.58 -1.36 -3.08
N LEU A 285 -10.40 -0.36 -2.80
CA LEU A 285 -10.30 0.52 -1.64
C LEU A 285 -11.36 0.07 -0.62
N GLY A 286 -10.90 -0.33 0.56
CA GLY A 286 -11.72 -0.60 1.73
C GLY A 286 -11.69 0.58 2.71
N ILE A 287 -12.79 0.78 3.43
CA ILE A 287 -12.94 1.81 4.46
C ILE A 287 -13.30 1.16 5.79
N SER A 288 -12.63 1.56 6.86
CA SER A 288 -12.98 1.20 8.23
C SER A 288 -13.37 2.44 9.03
N LYS A 289 -14.46 2.32 9.79
CA LYS A 289 -15.03 3.38 10.64
C LYS A 289 -14.81 3.13 12.14
N ASP A 290 -14.16 2.02 12.49
CA ASP A 290 -14.00 1.53 13.85
C ASP A 290 -12.55 1.15 14.18
N GLY A 291 -11.60 1.90 13.62
CA GLY A 291 -10.19 1.74 13.92
C GLY A 291 -9.55 0.50 13.26
N GLY A 292 -10.04 0.09 12.09
CA GLY A 292 -9.48 -1.02 11.32
C GLY A 292 -9.96 -2.41 11.79
N VAL A 293 -11.06 -2.48 12.53
CA VAL A 293 -11.64 -3.75 13.00
C VAL A 293 -12.56 -4.34 11.93
N ASN A 294 -13.56 -3.58 11.49
CA ASN A 294 -14.46 -3.94 10.40
C ASN A 294 -14.20 -3.08 9.15
N TRP A 295 -14.47 -3.64 7.98
CA TRP A 295 -14.11 -3.05 6.70
C TRP A 295 -15.24 -3.17 5.68
N ASP A 296 -15.61 -2.04 5.11
CA ASP A 296 -16.50 -1.93 3.96
C ASP A 296 -15.68 -1.94 2.67
N ASN A 297 -15.99 -2.81 1.71
CA ASN A 297 -15.38 -2.78 0.38
C ASN A 297 -16.02 -1.68 -0.47
N ALA A 298 -15.54 -0.44 -0.31
CA ALA A 298 -16.21 0.77 -0.78
C ALA A 298 -16.08 0.99 -2.30
N LEU A 299 -14.90 0.72 -2.88
CA LEU A 299 -14.62 1.02 -4.28
C LEU A 299 -13.75 -0.05 -4.93
N GLU A 300 -14.11 -0.41 -6.17
CA GLU A 300 -13.29 -1.25 -7.04
C GLU A 300 -12.41 -0.37 -7.94
N LEU A 301 -11.09 -0.42 -7.73
CA LEU A 301 -10.13 0.39 -8.49
C LEU A 301 -9.83 -0.24 -9.85
N GLU A 302 -9.64 -1.55 -9.89
CA GLU A 302 -9.44 -2.33 -11.11
C GLU A 302 -10.05 -3.72 -10.93
N ASN A 303 -10.67 -4.26 -11.99
CA ASN A 303 -11.18 -5.62 -12.01
C ASN A 303 -11.10 -6.20 -13.41
N GLU A 304 -10.05 -6.97 -13.63
CA GLU A 304 -9.81 -7.70 -14.86
C GLU A 304 -9.28 -9.09 -14.49
N PRO A 305 -10.13 -10.14 -14.50
CA PRO A 305 -9.73 -11.47 -14.13
C PRO A 305 -8.45 -11.94 -14.85
N GLY A 306 -7.50 -12.48 -14.09
CA GLY A 306 -6.21 -12.92 -14.61
C GLY A 306 -5.16 -11.82 -14.80
N SER A 307 -5.53 -10.55 -14.62
CA SER A 307 -4.57 -9.43 -14.61
C SER A 307 -3.87 -9.24 -13.26
N GLU A 308 -2.84 -8.42 -13.28
CA GLU A 308 -2.05 -8.03 -12.12
C GLU A 308 -2.20 -6.54 -11.79
N PHE A 309 -2.84 -6.25 -10.66
CA PHE A 309 -2.90 -4.92 -10.04
C PHE A 309 -2.40 -5.03 -8.61
N SER A 310 -1.33 -4.33 -8.27
CA SER A 310 -0.61 -4.66 -7.04
C SER A 310 0.31 -3.56 -6.54
N TYR A 311 0.80 -3.76 -5.31
CA TYR A 311 1.70 -2.84 -4.61
C TYR A 311 1.18 -1.41 -4.65
N PRO A 312 0.00 -1.16 -4.05
CA PRO A 312 -0.54 0.17 -3.97
C PRO A 312 0.24 1.02 -2.97
N ALA A 313 0.19 2.34 -3.12
CA ALA A 313 0.47 3.28 -2.06
C ALA A 313 -0.71 4.26 -1.96
N VAL A 314 -1.04 4.72 -0.75
CA VAL A 314 -2.19 5.58 -0.49
C VAL A 314 -1.85 6.65 0.53
N ILE A 315 -2.29 7.88 0.28
CA ILE A 315 -2.18 9.02 1.20
C ILE A 315 -3.50 9.80 1.18
N GLN A 316 -3.73 10.60 2.22
CA GLN A 316 -4.71 11.69 2.14
C GLN A 316 -3.99 12.97 1.72
N LEU A 317 -4.56 13.68 0.76
CA LEU A 317 -4.08 14.98 0.30
C LEU A 317 -4.59 16.09 1.22
N SER A 318 -3.91 17.23 1.17
CA SER A 318 -4.25 18.45 1.92
C SER A 318 -5.64 19.02 1.60
N ASP A 319 -6.22 18.68 0.44
CA ASP A 319 -7.58 19.05 0.06
C ASP A 319 -8.66 18.08 0.59
N GLY A 320 -8.25 17.05 1.34
CA GLY A 320 -9.12 16.04 1.93
C GLY A 320 -9.31 14.79 1.06
N ASN A 321 -8.98 14.84 -0.24
CA ASN A 321 -9.11 13.68 -1.13
C ASN A 321 -8.11 12.58 -0.77
N ILE A 322 -8.47 11.34 -1.11
CA ILE A 322 -7.55 10.20 -1.06
C ILE A 322 -6.83 10.12 -2.40
N ALA A 323 -5.51 9.98 -2.36
CA ALA A 323 -4.69 9.73 -3.53
C ALA A 323 -4.03 8.35 -3.42
N THR A 324 -4.09 7.56 -4.50
CA THR A 324 -3.43 6.26 -4.56
C THR A 324 -2.68 6.05 -5.86
N THR A 325 -1.52 5.38 -5.77
CA THR A 325 -0.83 4.80 -6.92
C THR A 325 -0.78 3.28 -6.82
N TYR A 326 -0.66 2.59 -7.93
CA TYR A 326 -0.40 1.15 -7.94
C TYR A 326 0.25 0.69 -9.24
N THR A 327 0.89 -0.48 -9.18
CA THR A 327 1.39 -1.18 -10.36
C THR A 327 0.22 -1.70 -11.18
N TRP A 328 0.18 -1.31 -12.45
CA TRP A 328 -0.77 -1.80 -13.44
C TRP A 328 -0.05 -2.75 -14.41
N LYS A 329 -0.36 -4.04 -14.31
CA LYS A 329 0.14 -5.13 -15.17
C LYS A 329 1.66 -5.24 -15.33
N ARG A 330 2.43 -4.65 -14.39
CA ARG A 330 3.89 -4.47 -14.47
C ARG A 330 4.37 -3.54 -15.59
N GLU A 331 3.46 -2.93 -16.34
CA GLU A 331 3.80 -2.10 -17.50
C GLU A 331 3.80 -0.61 -17.17
N LYS A 332 2.85 -0.18 -16.34
CA LYS A 332 2.65 1.23 -15.99
C LYS A 332 2.29 1.41 -14.52
N VAL A 333 2.41 2.65 -14.05
CA VAL A 333 1.89 3.06 -12.75
C VAL A 333 0.60 3.85 -12.95
N ARG A 334 -0.47 3.40 -12.30
CA ARG A 334 -1.75 4.13 -12.25
C ARG A 334 -1.73 5.09 -11.07
N PHE A 335 -2.35 6.24 -11.25
CA PHE A 335 -2.68 7.21 -10.20
C PHE A 335 -4.19 7.48 -10.18
N VAL A 336 -4.78 7.57 -8.99
CA VAL A 336 -6.21 7.82 -8.78
C VAL A 336 -6.41 8.83 -7.65
N ILE A 337 -7.30 9.80 -7.85
CA ILE A 337 -7.81 10.71 -6.82
C ILE A 337 -9.27 10.33 -6.53
N ILE A 338 -9.61 10.23 -5.25
CA ILE A 338 -10.89 9.72 -4.75
C ILE A 338 -11.43 10.71 -3.72
N ASP A 339 -12.69 11.11 -3.89
CA ASP A 339 -13.44 11.95 -2.96
C ASP A 339 -14.04 11.07 -1.85
N PRO A 340 -13.55 11.14 -0.61
CA PRO A 340 -14.00 10.27 0.46
C PRO A 340 -15.45 10.53 0.90
N ASP A 341 -16.01 11.71 0.63
CA ASP A 341 -17.39 12.04 1.00
C ASP A 341 -18.43 11.31 0.12
N LYS A 342 -17.97 10.67 -0.96
CA LYS A 342 -18.78 9.88 -1.89
C LYS A 342 -18.61 8.37 -1.74
N LEU A 343 -17.88 7.91 -0.71
CA LEU A 343 -17.58 6.48 -0.48
C LEU A 343 -18.65 5.74 0.35
#